data_AF-A0AA35MBG1-F1
#
_entry.id   AF-A0AA35MBG1-F1
#
_cell.length_a   1.000
_cell.length_b   1.000
_cell.length_c   1.000
_cell.angle_alpha   90.00
_cell.angle_beta   90.00
_cell.angle_gamma   90.00
#
_symmetry.space_group_name_H-M   'P 1'
#
loop_
_entity.id
_entity.type
_entity.pdbx_description
1 polymer ?
#
loop_
_entity_poly.entity_id
_entity_poly.type
_entity_poly.pdbx_seq_one_letter_code
_entity_poly.pdbx_strand_id
1 'polypeptide(L)'
;SLGRINAVLLHALLLLNSKAETHHWDQPTNKESTRLTDRAGAMSSGGPIYVLPGDEIDASLIPSHPKKPLRLGPGLRHAPPNDIIPTVAGQFLVERQKNAIRVETTSGRYIPRVGELVIGTVHHSGAESYFVTLSDFTSSALLPHLSFEAATRKTRPQLANGALVYARVSLAHKHMDPELECVSPSTGKSDGLGPLTDGMLFPISLGMSRRLMLSKSAQDGKVVVLDELASAGLQFETATGRNGRFWVNSENMKTISIVGRAVTETDETGLNVDQQKKLVRSLIKELS
;
A
#
# COMPACT_ATOMS: atom_id res chain seq x y z
N SER A 1 -38.04 -15.82 11.08
CA SER A 1 -38.44 -14.52 11.64
C SER A 1 -37.18 -13.74 11.99
N LEU A 2 -36.93 -12.62 11.28
CA LEU A 2 -35.90 -11.57 11.46
C LEU A 2 -34.46 -11.98 11.84
N GLY A 3 -33.37 -11.56 11.19
CA GLY A 3 -33.13 -10.42 10.31
C GLY A 3 -31.68 -9.97 10.55
N ARG A 4 -30.86 -9.96 9.49
CA ARG A 4 -29.48 -9.45 9.46
C ARG A 4 -29.44 -7.94 9.75
N ILE A 5 -28.48 -7.43 10.53
CA ILE A 5 -27.84 -6.10 10.32
C ILE A 5 -26.37 -6.13 10.77
N ASN A 6 -25.55 -5.44 9.97
CA ASN A 6 -24.10 -5.35 9.85
C ASN A 6 -23.31 -4.80 11.05
N ALA A 7 -22.05 -5.25 11.09
CA ALA A 7 -20.92 -4.64 11.77
C ALA A 7 -20.30 -3.52 10.90
N VAL A 8 -20.43 -2.25 11.31
CA VAL A 8 -19.48 -1.14 11.08
C VAL A 8 -19.87 -0.01 12.05
N LEU A 9 -19.42 -0.04 13.31
CA LEU A 9 -19.27 1.12 14.21
C LEU A 9 -18.92 0.64 15.63
N LEU A 10 -17.66 0.33 15.95
CA LEU A 10 -17.15 0.43 17.34
C LEU A 10 -15.65 0.16 17.41
N HIS A 11 -14.80 1.19 17.28
CA HIS A 11 -13.58 1.40 18.10
C HIS A 11 -12.83 2.65 17.61
N ALA A 12 -13.55 3.78 17.60
CA ALA A 12 -12.96 5.11 17.55
C ALA A 12 -13.67 5.96 18.60
N LEU A 13 -13.36 5.72 19.88
CA LEU A 13 -13.78 6.53 21.03
C LEU A 13 -12.93 6.13 22.25
N LEU A 14 -12.10 7.08 22.72
CA LEU A 14 -11.17 7.13 23.88
C LEU A 14 -9.84 7.69 23.34
N LEU A 15 -9.41 8.94 23.52
CA LEU A 15 -9.54 9.89 24.62
C LEU A 15 -9.40 11.33 24.08
N LEU A 16 -10.41 12.17 24.31
CA LEU A 16 -10.28 13.62 24.32
C LEU A 16 -11.13 14.14 25.48
N ASN A 17 -10.50 14.42 26.61
CA ASN A 17 -10.97 15.41 27.57
C ASN A 17 -9.85 15.73 28.56
N SER A 18 -9.39 16.98 28.54
CA SER A 18 -9.02 17.70 29.76
C SER A 18 -9.02 19.19 29.46
N LYS A 19 -10.02 19.89 30.00
CA LYS A 19 -10.03 21.34 30.20
C LYS A 19 -9.17 21.66 31.42
N ALA A 20 -8.41 22.75 31.36
CA ALA A 20 -8.10 23.55 32.53
C ALA A 20 -8.01 25.03 32.12
N GLU A 21 -8.91 25.83 32.67
CA GLU A 21 -8.89 27.29 32.66
C GLU A 21 -7.82 27.81 33.65
N THR A 22 -7.29 29.02 33.43
CA THR A 22 -7.15 30.07 34.47
C THR A 22 -6.61 31.40 33.91
N HIS A 23 -7.31 32.46 34.31
CA HIS A 23 -6.91 33.85 34.59
C HIS A 23 -6.36 34.83 33.52
N HIS A 24 -7.32 35.59 32.97
CA HIS A 24 -7.46 37.05 32.88
C HIS A 24 -6.37 37.98 33.47
N TRP A 25 -5.89 38.94 32.65
CA TRP A 25 -5.65 40.36 32.97
C TRP A 25 -5.73 41.20 31.66
N ASP A 26 -6.31 42.40 31.77
CA ASP A 26 -6.69 43.32 30.68
C ASP A 26 -5.56 44.23 30.11
N GLN A 27 -5.59 44.41 28.78
CA GLN A 27 -5.48 45.62 27.88
C GLN A 27 -4.62 46.85 28.30
N PRO A 28 -4.01 47.66 27.37
CA PRO A 28 -4.67 48.13 26.13
C PRO A 28 -3.79 48.46 24.87
N THR A 29 -4.49 48.54 23.73
CA THR A 29 -4.29 49.43 22.55
C THR A 29 -2.90 49.60 21.90
N ASN A 30 -2.77 49.20 20.62
CA ASN A 30 -2.53 50.19 19.56
C ASN A 30 -3.01 49.67 18.19
N LYS A 31 -3.68 50.55 17.45
CA LYS A 31 -4.16 50.35 16.08
C LYS A 31 -3.02 50.65 15.10
N GLU A 32 -3.20 50.16 13.87
CA GLU A 32 -2.51 50.58 12.64
C GLU A 32 -1.04 50.19 12.48
N SER A 33 -0.79 49.07 11.78
CA SER A 33 0.01 49.13 10.55
C SER A 33 -0.04 47.81 9.78
N THR A 34 -0.16 47.91 8.46
CA THR A 34 0.10 46.88 7.45
C THR A 34 -0.98 45.80 7.23
N ARG A 35 -2.04 46.22 6.50
CA ARG A 35 -2.75 45.36 5.55
C ARG A 35 -1.72 44.74 4.60
N LEU A 36 -1.48 43.43 4.62
CA LEU A 36 -0.98 42.63 3.48
C LEU A 36 -0.66 41.15 3.79
N THR A 37 -1.36 40.45 4.69
CA THR A 37 -1.17 38.99 4.83
C THR A 37 -2.45 38.27 5.24
N ASP A 38 -3.45 38.24 4.36
CA ASP A 38 -4.61 37.35 4.51
C ASP A 38 -5.02 36.78 3.15
N ARG A 39 -4.15 35.93 2.59
CA ARG A 39 -4.47 34.98 1.50
C ARG A 39 -3.66 33.69 1.61
N ALA A 40 -3.39 33.21 2.82
CA ALA A 40 -2.89 31.86 3.05
C ALA A 40 -4.07 30.90 3.29
N GLY A 41 -4.92 30.76 2.28
CA GLY A 41 -6.07 29.87 2.29
C GLY A 41 -6.22 29.19 0.93
N ALA A 42 -5.97 27.88 0.91
CA ALA A 42 -6.35 26.94 -0.14
C ALA A 42 -5.90 27.26 -1.58
N MET A 43 -4.69 26.82 -1.96
CA MET A 43 -4.34 26.58 -3.36
C MET A 43 -3.46 25.33 -3.48
N SER A 44 -4.10 24.18 -3.65
CA SER A 44 -3.51 23.05 -4.38
C SER A 44 -4.39 22.77 -5.60
N SER A 45 -4.51 23.77 -6.47
CA SER A 45 -5.20 23.70 -7.76
C SER A 45 -4.21 23.49 -8.91
N GLY A 46 -3.19 22.65 -8.69
CA GLY A 46 -2.34 22.14 -9.75
C GLY A 46 -2.78 20.71 -10.05
N GLY A 47 -2.95 20.38 -11.33
CA GLY A 47 -3.11 18.99 -11.75
C GLY A 47 -1.95 18.11 -11.27
N PRO A 48 -2.03 16.78 -11.50
CA PRO A 48 -0.92 15.89 -11.19
C PRO A 48 0.37 16.40 -11.83
N ILE A 49 1.42 16.55 -11.01
CA ILE A 49 2.75 16.98 -11.47
C ILE A 49 3.48 15.74 -11.95
N TYR A 50 4.04 15.79 -13.15
CA TYR A 50 4.87 14.73 -13.72
C TYR A 50 6.30 15.22 -13.86
N VAL A 51 7.24 14.31 -13.65
CA VAL A 51 8.67 14.56 -13.80
C VAL A 51 9.30 13.48 -14.68
N LEU A 52 10.31 13.86 -15.43
CA LEU A 52 11.17 12.99 -16.21
C LEU A 52 12.55 12.88 -15.56
N PRO A 53 13.33 11.83 -15.88
CA PRO A 53 14.68 11.69 -15.39
C PRO A 53 15.54 12.90 -15.79
N GLY A 54 16.17 13.54 -14.81
CA GLY A 54 17.01 14.72 -15.03
C GLY A 54 16.29 16.06 -14.94
N ASP A 55 14.96 16.08 -14.82
CA ASP A 55 14.22 17.34 -14.63
C ASP A 55 14.61 18.04 -13.32
N GLU A 56 14.66 19.36 -13.35
CA GLU A 56 14.82 20.16 -12.14
C GLU A 56 13.50 20.25 -11.38
N ILE A 57 13.51 19.91 -10.09
CA ILE A 57 12.34 20.02 -9.22
C ILE A 57 12.31 21.44 -8.65
N ASP A 58 11.20 22.15 -8.86
CA ASP A 58 10.98 23.46 -8.24
C ASP A 58 11.06 23.34 -6.70
N ALA A 59 11.93 24.15 -6.10
CA ALA A 59 12.14 24.22 -4.66
C ALA A 59 10.84 24.56 -3.89
N SER A 60 9.88 25.24 -4.52
CA SER A 60 8.57 25.57 -3.93
C SER A 60 7.72 24.33 -3.62
N LEU A 61 7.94 23.23 -4.36
CA LEU A 61 7.22 21.97 -4.21
C LEU A 61 7.80 21.12 -3.06
N ILE A 62 9.06 21.35 -2.70
CA ILE A 62 9.76 20.58 -1.66
C ILE A 62 9.21 21.00 -0.28
N PRO A 63 8.65 20.07 0.50
CA PRO A 63 8.18 20.39 1.83
C PRO A 63 9.37 20.68 2.75
N SER A 64 9.22 21.70 3.58
CA SER A 64 10.14 22.00 4.68
C SER A 64 9.40 21.83 6.00
N HIS A 65 10.07 21.22 6.98
CA HIS A 65 9.51 20.99 8.30
C HIS A 65 10.58 21.28 9.37
N PRO A 66 10.27 22.03 10.44
CA PRO A 66 11.27 22.53 11.39
C PRO A 66 12.00 21.42 12.18
N LYS A 67 11.33 20.27 12.39
CA LYS A 67 11.85 19.17 13.23
C LYS A 67 12.14 17.87 12.48
N LYS A 68 11.67 17.72 11.24
CA LYS A 68 11.71 16.43 10.53
C LYS A 68 12.60 16.60 9.29
N PRO A 69 13.65 15.80 9.11
CA PRO A 69 14.43 15.86 7.88
C PRO A 69 13.56 15.44 6.68
N LEU A 70 13.87 15.98 5.50
CA LEU A 70 13.20 15.60 4.26
C LEU A 70 13.53 14.14 3.93
N ARG A 71 12.51 13.32 3.72
CA ARG A 71 12.66 11.92 3.31
C ARG A 71 12.51 11.80 1.81
N LEU A 72 13.58 11.38 1.15
CA LEU A 72 13.56 11.05 -0.27
C LEU A 72 13.05 9.62 -0.46
N GLY A 73 11.92 9.51 -1.13
CA GLY A 73 11.31 8.24 -1.49
C GLY A 73 11.83 7.69 -2.83
N PRO A 74 11.15 6.67 -3.38
CA PRO A 74 11.47 6.09 -4.67
C PRO A 74 11.60 7.13 -5.79
N GLY A 75 12.51 6.86 -6.73
CA GLY A 75 12.62 7.63 -7.97
C GLY A 75 13.30 8.99 -7.85
N LEU A 76 13.82 9.32 -6.68
CA LEU A 76 14.58 10.54 -6.41
C LEU A 76 15.98 10.19 -5.91
N ARG A 77 16.98 10.95 -6.34
CA ARG A 77 18.36 10.83 -5.88
C ARG A 77 18.85 12.19 -5.41
N HIS A 78 19.48 12.19 -4.23
CA HIS A 78 20.26 13.34 -3.78
C HIS A 78 21.61 13.35 -4.51
N ALA A 79 21.87 14.43 -5.25
CA ALA A 79 23.17 14.77 -5.82
C ALA A 79 23.76 15.91 -4.99
N PRO A 80 24.80 15.63 -4.17
CA PRO A 80 25.45 16.67 -3.38
C PRO A 80 25.99 17.80 -4.28
N PRO A 81 25.94 19.07 -3.86
CA PRO A 81 25.69 19.53 -2.49
C PRO A 81 24.21 19.64 -2.07
N ASN A 82 23.27 19.98 -2.97
CA ASN A 82 21.86 20.25 -2.61
C ASN A 82 20.84 19.76 -3.65
N ASP A 83 21.26 19.12 -4.73
CA ASP A 83 20.38 18.83 -5.86
C ASP A 83 19.56 17.56 -5.62
N ILE A 84 18.28 17.60 -5.97
CA ILE A 84 17.39 16.43 -5.93
C ILE A 84 16.95 16.16 -7.35
N ILE A 85 17.41 15.05 -7.89
CA ILE A 85 17.24 14.71 -9.30
C ILE A 85 16.28 13.51 -9.39
N PRO A 86 15.17 13.62 -10.15
CA PRO A 86 14.37 12.48 -10.54
C PRO A 86 15.21 11.51 -11.37
N THR A 87 15.14 10.22 -11.03
CA THR A 87 15.84 9.16 -11.77
C THR A 87 14.89 8.31 -12.60
N VAL A 88 13.58 8.53 -12.46
CA VAL A 88 12.52 7.77 -13.14
C VAL A 88 11.42 8.73 -13.58
N ALA A 89 10.76 8.40 -14.69
CA ALA A 89 9.59 9.13 -15.14
C ALA A 89 8.36 8.72 -14.31
N GLY A 90 7.55 9.68 -13.89
CA GLY A 90 6.34 9.39 -13.15
C GLY A 90 5.68 10.60 -12.51
N GLN A 91 4.65 10.33 -11.70
CA GLN A 91 3.95 11.38 -10.96
C GLN A 91 4.76 11.77 -9.73
N PHE A 92 5.04 13.06 -9.59
CA PHE A 92 5.69 13.62 -8.41
C PHE A 92 4.67 13.79 -7.28
N LEU A 93 4.92 13.11 -6.15
CA LEU A 93 4.06 13.11 -4.99
C LEU A 93 4.76 13.76 -3.80
N VAL A 94 4.05 14.72 -3.18
CA VAL A 94 4.51 15.45 -2.01
C VAL A 94 3.64 15.09 -0.81
N GLU A 95 4.21 14.37 0.15
CA GLU A 95 3.56 14.00 1.41
C GLU A 95 3.99 14.98 2.51
N ARG A 96 3.40 16.19 2.51
CA ARG A 96 3.75 17.27 3.45
C ARG A 96 3.72 16.84 4.92
N GLN A 97 2.74 16.02 5.31
CA GLN A 97 2.59 15.52 6.69
C GLN A 97 3.76 14.63 7.15
N LYS A 98 4.36 13.88 6.21
CA LYS A 98 5.50 13.00 6.47
C LYS A 98 6.85 13.65 6.18
N ASN A 99 6.83 14.91 5.73
CA ASN A 99 7.98 15.59 5.14
C ASN A 99 8.72 14.69 4.14
N ALA A 100 7.97 14.10 3.20
CA ALA A 100 8.49 13.12 2.26
C ALA A 100 8.08 13.45 0.81
N ILE A 101 8.97 13.17 -0.12
CA ILE A 101 8.73 13.32 -1.56
C ILE A 101 9.07 12.01 -2.27
N ARG A 102 8.34 11.67 -3.33
CA ARG A 102 8.58 10.47 -4.13
C ARG A 102 8.07 10.63 -5.54
N VAL A 103 8.64 9.86 -6.47
CA VAL A 103 8.08 9.68 -7.80
C VAL A 103 7.35 8.34 -7.85
N GLU A 104 6.08 8.38 -8.22
CA GLU A 104 5.28 7.18 -8.43
C GLU A 104 5.40 6.71 -9.88
N THR A 105 5.85 5.47 -10.05
CA THR A 105 5.97 4.80 -11.34
C THR A 105 4.99 3.62 -11.40
N THR A 106 4.28 3.50 -12.51
CA THR A 106 3.36 2.38 -12.76
C THR A 106 4.09 1.21 -13.41
N SER A 107 5.17 1.49 -14.14
CA SER A 107 5.98 0.51 -14.85
C SER A 107 7.25 0.11 -14.08
N GLY A 108 7.79 -1.04 -14.47
CA GLY A 108 9.05 -1.56 -13.97
C GLY A 108 8.88 -2.79 -13.10
N ARG A 109 10.03 -3.32 -12.67
CA ARG A 109 10.12 -4.49 -11.80
C ARG A 109 9.96 -4.08 -10.35
N TYR A 110 9.36 -4.96 -9.54
CA TYR A 110 9.29 -4.76 -8.11
C TYR A 110 10.69 -4.72 -7.48
N ILE A 111 10.93 -3.71 -6.64
CA ILE A 111 12.16 -3.55 -5.86
C ILE A 111 11.75 -3.65 -4.38
N PRO A 112 12.20 -4.68 -3.66
CA PRO A 112 11.85 -4.88 -2.25
C PRO A 112 12.24 -3.69 -1.38
N ARG A 113 11.34 -3.29 -0.47
CA ARG A 113 11.62 -2.28 0.54
C ARG A 113 11.14 -2.76 1.90
N VAL A 114 11.91 -2.43 2.92
CA VAL A 114 11.59 -2.77 4.32
C VAL A 114 10.20 -2.24 4.67
N GLY A 115 9.39 -3.11 5.29
CA GLY A 115 8.04 -2.82 5.74
C GLY A 115 6.94 -3.09 4.71
N GLU A 116 7.28 -3.39 3.45
CA GLU A 116 6.27 -3.68 2.42
C GLU A 116 5.71 -5.10 2.56
N LEU A 117 4.39 -5.24 2.42
CA LEU A 117 3.71 -6.53 2.37
C LEU A 117 3.76 -7.07 0.94
N VAL A 118 4.10 -8.35 0.78
CA VAL A 118 4.31 -9.01 -0.51
C VAL A 118 3.75 -10.42 -0.49
N ILE A 119 3.36 -10.91 -1.67
CA ILE A 119 3.01 -12.31 -1.87
C ILE A 119 4.15 -12.97 -2.62
N GLY A 120 4.79 -13.96 -2.01
CA GLY A 120 5.87 -14.73 -2.62
C GLY A 120 5.47 -16.16 -2.92
N THR A 121 6.19 -16.79 -3.85
CA THR A 121 6.07 -18.23 -4.13
C THR A 121 7.33 -18.93 -3.64
N VAL A 122 7.17 -19.95 -2.80
CA VAL A 122 8.29 -20.76 -2.30
C VAL A 122 8.90 -21.53 -3.47
N HIS A 123 10.17 -21.27 -3.77
CA HIS A 123 10.89 -22.04 -4.78
C HIS A 123 11.39 -23.36 -4.21
N HIS A 124 12.12 -23.29 -3.08
CA HIS A 124 12.62 -24.46 -2.37
C HIS A 124 12.95 -24.12 -0.91
N SER A 125 13.08 -25.15 -0.07
CA SER A 125 13.58 -25.02 1.30
C SER A 125 15.09 -25.26 1.36
N GLY A 126 15.82 -24.33 1.98
CA GLY A 126 17.20 -24.53 2.43
C GLY A 126 17.26 -25.10 3.85
N ALA A 127 18.46 -25.05 4.45
CA ALA A 127 18.71 -25.56 5.80
C ALA A 127 18.02 -24.70 6.89
N GLU A 128 18.10 -23.38 6.77
CA GLU A 128 17.62 -22.43 7.78
C GLU A 128 16.54 -21.47 7.26
N SER A 129 16.36 -21.39 5.94
CA SER A 129 15.44 -20.45 5.28
C SER A 129 14.77 -21.09 4.06
N TYR A 130 13.58 -20.61 3.72
CA TYR A 130 12.95 -20.82 2.42
C TYR A 130 13.48 -19.79 1.42
N PHE A 131 13.71 -20.23 0.19
CA PHE A 131 13.97 -19.34 -0.93
C PHE A 131 12.64 -19.02 -1.62
N VAL A 132 12.29 -17.74 -1.65
CA VAL A 132 10.98 -17.25 -2.09
C VAL A 132 11.13 -16.32 -3.27
N THR A 133 10.44 -16.61 -4.37
CA THR A 133 10.39 -15.74 -5.54
C THR A 133 9.32 -14.67 -5.35
N LEU A 134 9.71 -13.40 -5.37
CA LEU A 134 8.78 -12.26 -5.24
C LEU A 134 8.24 -11.76 -6.58
N SER A 135 9.08 -11.78 -7.61
CA SER A 135 8.71 -11.36 -8.96
C SER A 135 9.48 -12.18 -9.98
N ASP A 136 8.93 -12.30 -11.18
CA ASP A 136 9.55 -13.10 -12.22
C ASP A 136 10.95 -12.55 -12.58
N PHE A 137 11.86 -13.45 -12.91
CA PHE A 137 13.25 -13.12 -13.28
C PHE A 137 14.02 -12.33 -12.19
N THR A 138 13.65 -12.52 -10.93
CA THR A 138 14.27 -11.87 -9.76
C THR A 138 15.03 -12.86 -8.90
N SER A 139 16.12 -12.40 -8.27
CA SER A 139 16.77 -13.19 -7.23
C SER A 139 15.75 -13.50 -6.12
N SER A 140 15.88 -14.70 -5.56
CA SER A 140 15.02 -15.15 -4.48
C SER A 140 15.26 -14.33 -3.22
N ALA A 141 14.18 -14.05 -2.50
CA ALA A 141 14.23 -13.56 -1.14
C ALA A 141 14.40 -14.72 -0.15
N LEU A 142 14.95 -14.43 1.02
CA LEU A 142 15.11 -15.39 2.11
C LEU A 142 13.96 -15.24 3.11
N LEU A 143 13.29 -16.33 3.43
CA LEU A 143 12.29 -16.39 4.50
C LEU A 143 12.78 -17.37 5.57
N PRO A 144 13.35 -16.89 6.70
CA PRO A 144 13.86 -17.77 7.74
C PRO A 144 12.76 -18.68 8.30
N HIS A 145 13.11 -19.93 8.61
CA HIS A 145 12.16 -20.93 9.11
C HIS A 145 11.52 -20.57 10.46
N LEU A 146 12.16 -19.69 11.21
CA LEU A 146 11.70 -19.21 12.51
C LEU A 146 10.91 -17.90 12.43
N SER A 147 10.80 -17.29 11.25
CA SER A 147 10.09 -16.02 11.05
C SER A 147 8.58 -16.23 10.86
N PHE A 148 7.97 -17.13 11.64
CA PHE A 148 6.54 -17.39 11.66
C PHE A 148 6.02 -17.36 13.10
N GLU A 149 4.72 -17.14 13.26
CA GLU A 149 4.11 -17.09 14.59
C GLU A 149 4.35 -18.40 15.34
N ALA A 150 4.89 -18.29 16.56
CA ALA A 150 5.23 -19.41 17.44
C ALA A 150 6.18 -20.47 16.85
N ALA A 151 6.94 -20.15 15.79
CA ALA A 151 7.84 -21.12 15.16
C ALA A 151 9.06 -21.45 16.02
N THR A 152 9.26 -22.74 16.27
CA THR A 152 10.48 -23.30 16.85
C THR A 152 11.09 -24.33 15.91
N ARG A 153 12.34 -24.77 16.17
CA ARG A 153 13.01 -25.82 15.37
C ARG A 153 12.17 -27.10 15.21
N LYS A 154 11.27 -27.38 16.15
CA LYS A 154 10.37 -28.56 16.14
C LYS A 154 9.04 -28.32 15.44
N THR A 155 8.57 -27.07 15.36
CA THR A 155 7.21 -26.70 14.94
C THR A 155 7.19 -25.76 13.73
N ARG A 156 8.33 -25.62 13.04
CA ARG A 156 8.44 -24.76 11.86
C ARG A 156 7.42 -25.19 10.78
N PRO A 157 6.68 -24.25 10.18
CA PRO A 157 5.74 -24.55 9.09
C PRO A 157 6.45 -25.29 7.97
N GLN A 158 5.82 -26.32 7.40
CA GLN A 158 6.37 -27.06 6.26
C GLN A 158 5.75 -26.54 4.97
N LEU A 159 6.47 -25.65 4.29
CA LEU A 159 6.04 -25.11 2.99
C LEU A 159 6.63 -25.92 1.83
N ALA A 160 5.75 -26.45 0.98
CA ALA A 160 6.15 -27.16 -0.23
C ALA A 160 6.64 -26.19 -1.33
N ASN A 161 7.40 -26.71 -2.29
CA ASN A 161 7.75 -25.94 -3.48
C ASN A 161 6.47 -25.56 -4.25
N GLY A 162 6.36 -24.29 -4.63
CA GLY A 162 5.16 -23.71 -5.25
C GLY A 162 4.14 -23.14 -4.26
N ALA A 163 4.31 -23.33 -2.95
CA ALA A 163 3.40 -22.75 -1.96
C ALA A 163 3.45 -21.21 -1.98
N LEU A 164 2.30 -20.58 -1.76
CA LEU A 164 2.19 -19.13 -1.64
C LEU A 164 2.35 -18.69 -0.19
N VAL A 165 3.04 -17.57 0.00
CA VAL A 165 3.24 -16.97 1.33
C VAL A 165 2.98 -15.46 1.27
N TYR A 166 2.18 -14.97 2.20
CA TYR A 166 2.01 -13.55 2.44
C TYR A 166 2.95 -13.13 3.57
N ALA A 167 3.91 -12.27 3.23
CA ALA A 167 4.99 -11.90 4.12
C ALA A 167 5.27 -10.40 4.06
N ARG A 168 5.97 -9.90 5.08
CA ARG A 168 6.55 -8.56 5.06
C ARG A 168 8.04 -8.64 4.74
N VAL A 169 8.55 -7.66 4.01
CA VAL A 169 10.00 -7.48 3.83
C VAL A 169 10.59 -6.93 5.13
N SER A 170 11.42 -7.71 5.81
CA SER A 170 12.10 -7.32 7.06
C SER A 170 13.39 -6.55 6.77
N LEU A 171 14.15 -7.00 5.77
CA LEU A 171 15.43 -6.43 5.39
C LEU A 171 15.53 -6.31 3.87
N ALA A 172 15.95 -5.15 3.39
CA ALA A 172 16.17 -4.90 1.97
C ALA A 172 17.35 -3.93 1.79
N HIS A 173 18.53 -4.49 1.58
CA HIS A 173 19.74 -3.75 1.25
C HIS A 173 20.09 -3.90 -0.23
N LYS A 174 20.69 -2.87 -0.83
CA LYS A 174 21.08 -2.86 -2.25
C LYS A 174 22.06 -3.98 -2.63
N HIS A 175 22.84 -4.46 -1.66
CA HIS A 175 23.96 -5.39 -1.85
C HIS A 175 23.76 -6.74 -1.16
N MET A 176 22.53 -7.04 -0.73
CA MET A 176 22.18 -8.29 -0.05
C MET A 176 20.83 -8.77 -0.55
N ASP A 177 20.61 -10.09 -0.50
CA ASP A 177 19.30 -10.63 -0.78
C ASP A 177 18.28 -10.12 0.26
N PRO A 178 17.05 -9.80 -0.18
CA PRO A 178 16.02 -9.32 0.72
C PRO A 178 15.57 -10.45 1.66
N GLU A 179 15.28 -10.11 2.90
CA GLU A 179 14.72 -11.03 3.88
C GLU A 179 13.24 -10.74 4.12
N LEU A 180 12.49 -11.80 4.40
CA LEU A 180 11.06 -11.79 4.64
C LEU A 180 10.75 -12.28 6.05
N GLU A 181 9.60 -11.86 6.57
CA GLU A 181 9.05 -12.32 7.83
C GLU A 181 7.52 -12.44 7.77
N CYS A 182 6.98 -13.44 8.47
CA CYS A 182 5.55 -13.69 8.59
C CYS A 182 5.04 -13.39 10.02
N VAL A 183 5.70 -12.46 10.71
CA VAL A 183 5.33 -11.99 12.04
C VAL A 183 5.48 -10.48 12.13
N SER A 184 4.68 -9.86 12.99
CA SER A 184 4.83 -8.46 13.35
C SER A 184 5.99 -8.29 14.34
N PRO A 185 6.90 -7.31 14.18
CA PRO A 185 8.09 -7.19 15.00
C PRO A 185 7.73 -6.67 16.39
N SER A 186 6.58 -6.00 16.52
CA SER A 186 6.11 -5.40 17.76
C SER A 186 5.30 -6.38 18.61
N THR A 187 4.48 -7.23 17.99
CA THR A 187 3.57 -8.14 18.71
C THR A 187 4.03 -9.60 18.68
N GLY A 188 4.90 -9.98 17.74
CA GLY A 188 5.30 -11.38 17.52
C GLY A 188 4.19 -12.26 16.96
N LYS A 189 3.03 -11.69 16.60
CA LYS A 189 1.87 -12.40 16.04
C LYS A 189 1.92 -12.37 14.51
N SER A 190 1.19 -13.28 13.87
CA SER A 190 1.10 -13.31 12.40
C SER A 190 0.42 -12.08 11.81
N ASP A 191 -0.56 -11.47 12.49
CA ASP A 191 -1.35 -10.32 11.98
C ASP A 191 -1.88 -10.56 10.53
N GLY A 192 -2.22 -11.81 10.20
CA GLY A 192 -2.69 -12.20 8.86
C GLY A 192 -1.59 -12.55 7.85
N LEU A 193 -0.32 -12.58 8.27
CA LEU A 193 0.81 -13.08 7.49
C LEU A 193 0.94 -14.60 7.61
N GLY A 194 1.58 -15.23 6.63
CA GLY A 194 1.82 -16.67 6.62
C GLY A 194 1.47 -17.35 5.30
N PRO A 195 1.32 -18.68 5.30
CA PRO A 195 0.98 -19.41 4.08
C PRO A 195 -0.42 -19.04 3.60
N LEU A 196 -0.54 -18.84 2.28
CA LEU A 196 -1.83 -18.70 1.61
C LEU A 196 -2.21 -20.08 1.04
N THR A 197 -3.26 -20.67 1.59
CA THR A 197 -3.78 -21.98 1.15
C THR A 197 -4.93 -21.79 0.18
N ASP A 198 -4.97 -22.60 -0.86
CA ASP A 198 -5.98 -22.51 -1.93
C ASP A 198 -6.03 -21.14 -2.62
N GLY A 199 -7.14 -20.85 -3.29
CA GLY A 199 -7.34 -19.62 -4.05
C GLY A 199 -6.57 -19.57 -5.37
N MET A 200 -6.53 -18.38 -5.97
CA MET A 200 -5.86 -18.10 -7.22
C MET A 200 -5.07 -16.80 -7.15
N LEU A 201 -3.89 -16.79 -7.78
CA LEU A 201 -3.01 -15.63 -7.86
C LEU A 201 -3.14 -14.96 -9.24
N PHE A 202 -3.39 -13.67 -9.24
CA PHE A 202 -3.48 -12.83 -10.43
C PHE A 202 -2.31 -11.84 -10.48
N PRO A 203 -1.63 -11.71 -11.62
CA PRO A 203 -0.68 -10.63 -11.82
C PRO A 203 -1.44 -9.30 -11.99
N ILE A 204 -0.96 -8.26 -11.33
CA ILE A 204 -1.44 -6.89 -11.48
C ILE A 204 -0.24 -5.94 -11.55
N SER A 205 -0.45 -4.75 -12.11
CA SER A 205 0.55 -3.69 -12.13
C SER A 205 0.90 -3.26 -10.71
N LEU A 206 2.14 -2.77 -10.55
CA LEU A 206 2.57 -2.18 -9.30
C LEU A 206 1.66 -1.01 -8.93
N GLY A 207 1.20 -0.21 -9.90
CA GLY A 207 0.27 0.89 -9.65
C GLY A 207 -1.05 0.41 -9.03
N MET A 208 -1.65 -0.66 -9.57
CA MET A 208 -2.89 -1.22 -9.02
C MET A 208 -2.70 -1.76 -7.61
N SER A 209 -1.61 -2.49 -7.36
CA SER A 209 -1.34 -2.99 -6.00
C SER A 209 -1.25 -1.85 -4.99
N ARG A 210 -0.68 -0.70 -5.39
CA ARG A 210 -0.64 0.48 -4.52
C ARG A 210 -2.02 1.04 -4.24
N ARG A 211 -2.88 1.16 -5.26
CA ARG A 211 -4.24 1.70 -5.12
C ARG A 211 -5.12 0.79 -4.26
N LEU A 212 -5.02 -0.53 -4.43
CA LEU A 212 -5.75 -1.52 -3.64
C LEU A 212 -5.35 -1.52 -2.16
N MET A 213 -4.08 -1.27 -1.85
CA MET A 213 -3.58 -1.23 -0.47
C MET A 213 -3.77 0.12 0.25
N LEU A 214 -4.40 1.11 -0.38
CA LEU A 214 -4.75 2.36 0.31
C LEU A 214 -5.88 2.11 1.31
N SER A 215 -5.82 2.79 2.46
CA SER A 215 -6.84 2.65 3.51
C SER A 215 -8.26 2.98 3.02
N LYS A 216 -8.37 3.80 1.98
CA LYS A 216 -9.62 4.11 1.29
C LYS A 216 -9.46 3.85 -0.21
N SER A 217 -9.35 2.59 -0.60
CA SER A 217 -9.16 2.15 -1.99
C SER A 217 -10.18 2.78 -2.96
N ALA A 218 -11.45 2.90 -2.57
CA ALA A 218 -12.49 3.51 -3.41
C ALA A 218 -12.36 5.04 -3.55
N GLN A 219 -11.97 5.76 -2.48
CA GLN A 219 -11.89 7.23 -2.51
C GLN A 219 -10.55 7.71 -3.06
N ASP A 220 -9.45 7.22 -2.48
CA ASP A 220 -8.09 7.68 -2.79
C ASP A 220 -7.50 6.90 -3.95
N GLY A 221 -7.77 5.59 -4.00
CA GLY A 221 -7.31 4.70 -5.07
C GLY A 221 -8.22 4.70 -6.31
N LYS A 222 -9.45 5.21 -6.20
CA LYS A 222 -10.48 5.14 -7.26
C LYS A 222 -10.74 3.72 -7.78
N VAL A 223 -10.57 2.71 -6.91
CA VAL A 223 -10.86 1.30 -7.22
C VAL A 223 -12.08 0.89 -6.43
N VAL A 224 -13.22 0.74 -7.10
CA VAL A 224 -14.52 0.40 -6.47
C VAL A 224 -14.95 -1.04 -6.76
N VAL A 225 -14.15 -1.75 -7.56
CA VAL A 225 -14.44 -3.12 -8.05
C VAL A 225 -14.74 -4.09 -6.90
N LEU A 226 -13.89 -4.12 -5.87
CA LEU A 226 -14.06 -5.05 -4.75
C LEU A 226 -15.30 -4.74 -3.92
N ASP A 227 -15.58 -3.45 -3.67
CA ASP A 227 -16.75 -3.01 -2.89
C ASP A 227 -18.06 -3.34 -3.62
N GLU A 228 -18.11 -3.16 -4.93
CA GLU A 228 -19.29 -3.46 -5.76
C GLU A 228 -19.52 -4.98 -5.86
N LEU A 229 -18.47 -5.79 -5.97
CA LEU A 229 -18.57 -7.25 -5.96
C LEU A 229 -19.04 -7.77 -4.60
N ALA A 230 -18.49 -7.24 -3.50
CA ALA A 230 -18.94 -7.57 -2.16
C ALA A 230 -20.40 -7.16 -1.92
N SER A 231 -20.80 -5.96 -2.40
CA SER A 231 -22.18 -5.47 -2.34
C SER A 231 -23.16 -6.32 -3.15
N ALA A 232 -22.69 -6.98 -4.21
CA ALA A 232 -23.46 -7.95 -4.97
C ALA A 232 -23.65 -9.30 -4.28
N GLY A 233 -23.08 -9.49 -3.07
CA GLY A 233 -23.24 -10.69 -2.25
C GLY A 233 -22.19 -11.77 -2.49
N LEU A 234 -21.13 -11.47 -3.24
CA LEU A 234 -19.99 -12.38 -3.42
C LEU A 234 -19.17 -12.41 -2.13
N GLN A 235 -18.92 -13.61 -1.61
CA GLN A 235 -18.09 -13.83 -0.43
C GLN A 235 -16.72 -14.32 -0.87
N PHE A 236 -15.68 -13.55 -0.57
CA PHE A 236 -14.31 -13.86 -0.96
C PHE A 236 -13.33 -13.19 0.00
N GLU A 237 -12.14 -13.76 0.08
CA GLU A 237 -10.97 -13.23 0.78
C GLU A 237 -9.97 -12.74 -0.25
N THR A 238 -9.23 -11.70 0.08
CA THR A 238 -8.18 -11.16 -0.81
C THR A 238 -6.93 -10.81 -0.03
N ALA A 239 -5.78 -11.03 -0.65
CA ALA A 239 -4.51 -10.49 -0.20
C ALA A 239 -3.84 -9.76 -1.37
N THR A 240 -3.29 -8.57 -1.10
CA THR A 240 -2.58 -7.78 -2.12
C THR A 240 -1.14 -7.59 -1.70
N GLY A 241 -0.21 -8.02 -2.55
CA GLY A 241 1.20 -7.78 -2.39
C GLY A 241 1.66 -6.54 -3.18
N ARG A 242 2.52 -5.73 -2.55
CA ARG A 242 3.14 -4.54 -3.17
C ARG A 242 3.94 -4.86 -4.44
N ASN A 243 4.33 -6.13 -4.58
CA ASN A 243 5.02 -6.71 -5.73
C ASN A 243 4.13 -6.99 -6.96
N GLY A 244 2.88 -6.51 -6.97
CA GLY A 244 2.00 -6.67 -8.15
C GLY A 244 1.37 -8.06 -8.22
N ARG A 245 1.14 -8.67 -7.06
CA ARG A 245 0.49 -9.97 -6.93
C ARG A 245 -0.80 -9.81 -6.14
N PHE A 246 -1.88 -10.34 -6.67
CA PHE A 246 -3.21 -10.27 -6.07
C PHE A 246 -3.76 -11.67 -5.89
N TRP A 247 -3.99 -12.08 -4.66
CA TRP A 247 -4.52 -13.40 -4.33
C TRP A 247 -5.99 -13.28 -3.94
N VAL A 248 -6.81 -14.21 -4.42
CA VAL A 248 -8.24 -14.30 -4.14
C VAL A 248 -8.59 -15.72 -3.73
N ASN A 249 -9.37 -15.86 -2.67
CA ASN A 249 -9.94 -17.13 -2.25
C ASN A 249 -11.44 -17.02 -1.98
N SER A 250 -12.18 -18.09 -2.28
CA SER A 250 -13.62 -18.19 -2.06
C SER A 250 -14.02 -19.66 -2.16
N GLU A 251 -15.12 -20.05 -1.53
CA GLU A 251 -15.69 -21.39 -1.70
C GLU A 251 -16.14 -21.66 -3.15
N ASN A 252 -16.47 -20.59 -3.90
CA ASN A 252 -16.94 -20.71 -5.27
C ASN A 252 -15.85 -20.30 -6.28
N MET A 253 -15.40 -21.25 -7.09
CA MET A 253 -14.41 -21.01 -8.14
C MET A 253 -14.84 -19.92 -9.14
N LYS A 254 -16.15 -19.81 -9.44
CA LYS A 254 -16.66 -18.75 -10.32
C LYS A 254 -16.46 -17.36 -9.70
N THR A 255 -16.63 -17.24 -8.39
CA THR A 255 -16.37 -16.00 -7.65
C THR A 255 -14.90 -15.62 -7.72
N ILE A 256 -13.99 -16.58 -7.50
CA ILE A 256 -12.53 -16.34 -7.63
C ILE A 256 -12.20 -15.81 -9.03
N SER A 257 -12.72 -16.48 -10.07
CA SER A 257 -12.48 -16.09 -11.46
C SER A 257 -13.01 -14.68 -11.77
N ILE A 258 -14.23 -14.35 -11.35
CA ILE A 258 -14.83 -13.03 -11.59
C ILE A 258 -14.06 -11.93 -10.87
N VAL A 259 -13.71 -12.12 -9.59
CA VAL A 259 -13.00 -11.11 -8.80
C VAL A 259 -11.63 -10.85 -9.40
N GLY A 260 -10.89 -11.91 -9.73
CA GLY A 260 -9.59 -11.78 -10.40
C GLY A 260 -9.69 -11.08 -11.75
N ARG A 261 -10.61 -11.53 -12.62
CA ARG A 261 -10.85 -10.90 -13.93
C ARG A 261 -11.20 -9.43 -13.80
N ALA A 262 -12.10 -9.07 -12.89
CA ALA A 262 -12.55 -7.69 -12.72
C ALA A 262 -11.39 -6.75 -12.33
N VAL A 263 -10.51 -7.20 -11.43
CA VAL A 263 -9.35 -6.42 -10.99
C VAL A 263 -8.29 -6.33 -12.09
N THR A 264 -7.95 -7.45 -12.74
CA THR A 264 -6.98 -7.47 -13.83
C THR A 264 -7.43 -6.63 -15.03
N GLU A 265 -8.68 -6.76 -15.46
CA GLU A 265 -9.22 -5.99 -16.58
C GLU A 265 -9.28 -4.49 -16.28
N THR A 266 -9.66 -4.13 -15.04
CA THR A 266 -9.64 -2.73 -14.59
C THR A 266 -8.24 -2.13 -14.63
N ASP A 267 -7.23 -2.94 -14.30
CA ASP A 267 -5.84 -2.51 -14.32
C ASP A 267 -5.28 -2.34 -15.73
N GLU A 268 -5.48 -3.34 -16.59
CA GLU A 268 -4.97 -3.34 -17.96
C GLU A 268 -5.58 -2.23 -18.82
N THR A 269 -6.88 -1.99 -18.67
CA THR A 269 -7.60 -0.99 -19.48
C THR A 269 -7.68 0.39 -18.83
N GLY A 270 -7.25 0.52 -17.56
CA GLY A 270 -7.25 1.79 -16.84
C GLY A 270 -8.65 2.39 -16.65
N LEU A 271 -9.65 1.56 -16.30
CA LEU A 271 -11.04 1.99 -16.23
C LEU A 271 -11.29 3.07 -15.17
N ASN A 272 -12.10 4.06 -15.54
CA ASN A 272 -12.69 5.00 -14.59
C ASN A 272 -13.75 4.34 -13.71
N VAL A 273 -14.11 4.98 -12.60
CA VAL A 273 -15.07 4.46 -11.62
C VAL A 273 -16.40 4.02 -12.24
N ASP A 274 -16.97 4.81 -13.15
CA ASP A 274 -18.23 4.45 -13.81
C ASP A 274 -18.11 3.23 -14.73
N GLN A 275 -16.96 3.09 -15.39
CA GLN A 275 -16.67 1.94 -16.23
C GLN A 275 -16.43 0.68 -15.39
N GLN A 276 -15.75 0.80 -14.25
CA GLN A 276 -15.58 -0.29 -13.29
C GLN A 276 -16.95 -0.83 -12.83
N LYS A 277 -17.89 0.06 -12.47
CA LYS A 277 -19.25 -0.35 -12.07
C LYS A 277 -20.00 -1.06 -13.19
N LYS A 278 -19.86 -0.60 -14.43
CA LYS A 278 -20.45 -1.26 -15.61
C LYS A 278 -19.84 -2.66 -15.82
N LEU A 279 -18.53 -2.78 -15.71
CA LEU A 279 -17.81 -4.05 -15.82
C LEU A 279 -18.31 -5.05 -14.77
N VAL A 280 -18.33 -4.65 -13.50
CA VAL A 280 -18.81 -5.49 -12.39
C VAL A 280 -20.24 -5.98 -12.63
N ARG A 281 -21.15 -5.10 -13.07
CA ARG A 281 -22.53 -5.50 -13.41
C ARG A 281 -22.59 -6.49 -14.57
N SER A 282 -21.70 -6.38 -15.55
CA SER A 282 -21.61 -7.34 -16.65
C SER A 282 -21.17 -8.71 -16.15
N LEU A 283 -20.10 -8.74 -15.35
CA LEU A 283 -19.55 -9.98 -14.81
C LEU A 283 -20.51 -10.69 -13.84
N ILE A 284 -21.29 -9.94 -13.06
CA ILE A 284 -22.33 -10.53 -12.18
C ILE A 284 -23.45 -11.16 -13.01
N LYS A 285 -23.82 -10.58 -14.16
CA LYS A 285 -24.81 -11.19 -15.05
C LYS A 285 -24.31 -12.50 -15.66
N GLU A 286 -23.02 -12.62 -15.94
CA GLU A 286 -22.41 -13.88 -16.41
C GLU A 286 -22.44 -15.00 -15.34
N LEU A 287 -22.56 -14.63 -14.05
CA LEU A 287 -22.64 -15.59 -12.95
C LEU A 287 -24.03 -16.22 -12.79
N SER A 288 -25.08 -15.51 -13.24
CA SER A 288 -26.48 -15.91 -13.17
C SER A 288 -26.83 -16.90 -14.29
#